data_AF-A0A2N6JV18-F1
#
_entry.id   AF-A0A2N6JV18-F1
#
_cell.length_a   1.000
_cell.length_b   1.000
_cell.length_c   1.000
_cell.angle_alpha   90.00
_cell.angle_beta   90.00
_cell.angle_gamma   90.00
#
_symmetry.space_group_name_H-M   'P 1'
#
loop_
_entity.id
_entity.type
_entity.pdbx_description
1 polymer ?
#
loop_
_entity_poly.entity_id
_entity_poly.type
_entity_poly.pdbx_seq_one_letter_code
_entity_poly.pdbx_strand_id
1 'polypeptide(L)'
;TQGMFYGVLTFFLLDMGLVAARRIKDLQKTGVFLISFAILIPIVNAVIGLAIAKAIGMPQGDALLFAVLCASASYIAVPAAMRLTVPEANPSLYVSTALAVTFPFNIIVGIPLYLYGINLFWR
;
A
#
# COMPACT_ATOMS: atom_id res chain seq x y z
N THR A 1 2.73 -27.04 -10.62
CA THR A 1 2.82 -25.61 -10.98
C THR A 1 2.53 -24.67 -9.82
N GLN A 2 1.43 -24.84 -9.07
CA GLN A 2 1.10 -24.04 -7.88
C GLN A 2 2.25 -23.93 -6.84
N GLY A 3 2.88 -25.05 -6.47
CA GLY A 3 3.99 -25.05 -5.50
C GLY A 3 5.24 -24.26 -5.95
N MET A 4 5.55 -24.26 -7.25
CA MET A 4 6.64 -23.44 -7.79
C MET A 4 6.30 -21.95 -7.75
N PHE A 5 5.04 -21.59 -8.04
CA PHE A 5 4.58 -20.21 -7.93
C PHE A 5 4.67 -19.69 -6.50
N TYR A 6 4.18 -20.44 -5.52
CA TYR A 6 4.30 -20.05 -4.10
C TYR A 6 5.75 -19.98 -3.64
N GLY A 7 6.62 -20.88 -4.12
CA GLY A 7 8.06 -20.82 -3.84
C GLY A 7 8.70 -19.52 -4.36
N VAL A 8 8.48 -19.19 -5.64
CA VAL A 8 8.99 -17.96 -6.25
C VAL A 8 8.39 -16.71 -5.58
N LEU A 9 7.08 -16.72 -5.29
CA LEU A 9 6.40 -15.63 -4.59
C LEU A 9 6.99 -15.41 -3.19
N THR A 10 7.33 -16.48 -2.47
CA THR A 10 7.94 -16.37 -1.15
C THR A 10 9.32 -15.70 -1.22
N PHE A 11 10.16 -16.11 -2.19
CA PHE A 11 11.45 -15.44 -2.41
C PHE A 11 11.28 -13.98 -2.81
N PHE A 12 10.29 -13.67 -3.65
CA PHE A 12 9.96 -12.31 -4.03
C PHE A 12 9.56 -11.44 -2.83
N LEU A 13 8.64 -11.93 -1.99
CA LEU A 13 8.21 -11.24 -0.77
C LEU A 13 9.37 -11.06 0.22
N LEU A 14 10.24 -12.05 0.35
CA LEU A 14 11.44 -11.97 1.17
C LEU A 14 12.41 -10.88 0.67
N ASP A 15 12.69 -10.84 -0.64
CA ASP A 15 13.56 -9.82 -1.23
C ASP A 15 12.99 -8.41 -1.03
N MET A 16 11.70 -8.23 -1.30
CA MET A 16 11.01 -6.95 -1.04
C MET A 16 11.07 -6.55 0.44
N GLY A 17 10.93 -7.52 1.36
CA GLY A 17 11.10 -7.31 2.79
C GLY A 17 12.53 -6.90 3.17
N LEU A 18 13.55 -7.52 2.57
CA LEU A 18 14.96 -7.16 2.77
C LEU A 18 15.26 -5.75 2.23
N VAL A 19 14.70 -5.38 1.07
CA VAL A 19 14.82 -4.03 0.50
C VAL A 19 14.19 -2.99 1.43
N ALA A 20 12.99 -3.27 1.97
CA ALA A 20 12.33 -2.40 2.94
C ALA A 20 13.19 -2.24 4.22
N ALA A 21 13.70 -3.34 4.78
CA ALA A 21 14.54 -3.33 5.97
C ALA A 21 15.84 -2.55 5.76
N ARG A 22 16.51 -2.70 4.61
CA ARG A 22 17.73 -1.94 4.28
C ARG A 22 17.49 -0.43 4.18
N ARG A 23 16.30 -0.02 3.73
CA ARG A 23 15.95 1.41 3.54
C ARG A 23 15.22 2.04 4.73
N ILE A 24 14.91 1.30 5.79
CA ILE A 24 14.24 1.83 6.99
C ILE A 24 15.07 2.92 7.70
N LYS A 25 16.40 2.82 7.63
CA LYS A 25 17.32 3.85 8.17
C LYS A 25 17.27 5.15 7.38
N ASP A 26 17.00 5.08 6.07
CA ASP A 26 16.83 6.27 5.24
C ASP A 26 15.52 6.99 5.58
N LEU A 27 14.49 6.23 5.99
CA LEU A 27 13.19 6.77 6.39
C LEU A 27 13.31 7.70 7.63
N GLN A 28 14.24 7.42 8.55
CA GLN A 28 14.51 8.29 9.70
C GLN A 28 14.99 9.70 9.29
N LYS A 29 15.64 9.82 8.11
CA LYS A 29 16.09 11.10 7.55
C LYS A 29 15.01 11.82 6.73
N THR A 30 13.91 11.13 6.44
CA THR A 30 12.89 11.54 5.49
C THR A 30 11.86 12.52 6.10
N GLY A 31 11.88 12.68 7.43
CA GLY A 31 11.07 13.66 8.15
C GLY A 31 9.64 13.18 8.47
N VAL A 32 9.09 13.69 9.57
CA VAL A 32 7.77 13.29 10.11
C VAL A 32 6.65 13.48 9.09
N PHE A 33 6.71 14.55 8.29
CA PHE A 33 5.69 14.87 7.29
C PHE A 33 5.46 13.72 6.30
N LEU A 34 6.53 13.16 5.73
CA LEU A 34 6.40 12.10 4.72
C LEU A 34 5.88 10.80 5.31
N ILE A 35 6.26 10.47 6.55
CA ILE A 35 5.74 9.30 7.26
C ILE A 35 4.24 9.47 7.53
N SER A 36 3.83 10.63 8.05
CA SER A 36 2.41 10.93 8.29
C SER A 36 1.61 10.89 6.99
N PHE A 37 2.15 11.46 5.91
CA PHE A 37 1.51 11.42 4.59
C PHE A 37 1.32 9.99 4.08
N ALA A 38 2.36 9.14 4.19
CA ALA A 38 2.33 7.74 3.75
C ALA A 38 1.32 6.87 4.53
N ILE A 39 0.88 7.31 5.70
CA ILE A 39 -0.15 6.66 6.53
C ILE A 39 -1.54 7.24 6.25
N LEU A 40 -1.65 8.57 6.16
CA LEU A 40 -2.95 9.24 6.05
C LEU A 40 -3.56 9.10 4.66
N ILE A 41 -2.76 9.16 3.59
CA ILE A 41 -3.27 9.08 2.22
C ILE A 41 -4.00 7.75 1.92
N PRO A 42 -3.47 6.57 2.31
CA PRO A 42 -4.21 5.33 2.15
C PRO A 42 -5.60 5.35 2.80
N ILE A 43 -5.73 5.96 3.99
CA ILE A 43 -7.02 6.08 4.69
C ILE A 43 -7.98 6.98 3.90
N VAL A 44 -7.49 8.15 3.46
CA VAL A 44 -8.30 9.09 2.65
C VAL A 44 -8.79 8.41 1.37
N ASN A 45 -7.90 7.72 0.65
CA ASN A 45 -8.25 7.02 -0.58
C ASN A 45 -9.21 5.86 -0.33
N ALA A 46 -9.05 5.12 0.78
CA ALA A 46 -9.99 4.07 1.16
C ALA A 46 -11.39 4.64 1.43
N VAL A 47 -11.50 5.76 2.14
CA VAL A 47 -12.79 6.42 2.43
C VAL A 47 -13.45 6.85 1.12
N ILE A 48 -12.71 7.44 0.19
CA ILE A 48 -13.23 7.81 -1.13
C ILE A 48 -13.68 6.56 -1.90
N GLY A 49 -12.86 5.50 -1.91
CA GLY A 49 -13.18 4.23 -2.57
C GLY A 49 -14.44 3.58 -1.99
N LEU A 50 -14.59 3.56 -0.66
CA LEU A 50 -15.79 3.07 0.02
C LEU A 50 -17.02 3.93 -0.29
N ALA A 51 -16.89 5.26 -0.31
CA ALA A 51 -18.00 6.14 -0.67
C ALA A 51 -18.49 5.85 -2.10
N ILE A 52 -17.57 5.67 -3.05
CA ILE A 52 -17.89 5.29 -4.43
C ILE A 52 -18.54 3.91 -4.47
N ALA A 53 -17.96 2.90 -3.81
CA ALA A 53 -18.48 1.54 -3.77
C ALA A 53 -19.91 1.49 -3.19
N LYS A 54 -20.21 2.30 -2.17
CA LYS A 54 -21.55 2.42 -1.61
C LYS A 54 -22.51 3.07 -2.60
N ALA A 55 -22.09 4.16 -3.26
CA ALA A 55 -22.92 4.89 -4.22
C ALA A 55 -23.35 4.03 -5.42
N ILE A 56 -22.50 3.09 -5.84
CA ILE A 56 -22.78 2.17 -6.96
C ILE A 56 -23.35 0.81 -6.51
N GLY A 57 -23.58 0.62 -5.21
CA GLY A 57 -24.23 -0.58 -4.68
C GLY A 57 -23.38 -1.86 -4.72
N MET A 58 -22.05 -1.75 -4.62
CA MET A 58 -21.17 -2.93 -4.56
C MET A 58 -21.48 -3.81 -3.34
N PRO A 59 -21.41 -5.15 -3.44
CA PRO A 59 -21.44 -6.05 -2.28
C PRO A 59 -20.26 -5.81 -1.32
N GLN A 60 -20.38 -6.26 -0.07
CA GLN A 60 -19.38 -6.03 0.98
C GLN A 60 -17.96 -6.51 0.61
N GLY A 61 -17.85 -7.72 0.06
CA GLY A 61 -16.55 -8.29 -0.33
C GLY A 61 -15.86 -7.50 -1.44
N ASP A 62 -16.64 -7.10 -2.45
CA ASP A 62 -16.15 -6.31 -3.58
C ASP A 62 -15.76 -4.90 -3.14
N ALA A 63 -16.55 -4.28 -2.25
CA ALA A 63 -16.24 -2.99 -1.67
C ALA A 63 -14.94 -3.01 -0.85
N LEU A 64 -14.66 -4.10 -0.11
CA LEU A 64 -13.41 -4.27 0.62
C LEU A 64 -12.23 -4.36 -0.34
N LEU A 65 -12.31 -5.21 -1.35
CA LEU A 65 -11.26 -5.34 -2.36
C LEU A 65 -11.03 -4.01 -3.09
N PHE A 66 -12.09 -3.31 -3.45
CA PHE A 66 -12.01 -2.01 -4.11
C PHE A 66 -11.33 -0.96 -3.22
N ALA A 67 -11.71 -0.86 -1.94
CA ALA A 67 -11.07 0.07 -1.00
C ALA A 67 -9.58 -0.24 -0.80
N VAL A 68 -9.20 -1.52 -0.71
CA VAL A 68 -7.79 -1.94 -0.61
C VAL A 68 -7.01 -1.54 -1.85
N LEU A 69 -7.59 -1.67 -3.04
CA LEU A 69 -6.97 -1.22 -4.29
C LEU A 69 -6.79 0.30 -4.32
N CYS A 70 -7.82 1.07 -3.94
CA CYS A 70 -7.73 2.53 -3.86
C CYS A 70 -6.68 3.01 -2.85
N ALA A 71 -6.56 2.32 -1.71
CA ALA A 71 -5.65 2.69 -0.63
C ALA A 71 -4.19 2.29 -0.89
N SER A 72 -3.93 1.37 -1.83
CA SER A 72 -2.61 0.80 -2.03
C SER A 72 -1.73 1.68 -2.92
N ALA A 73 -0.43 1.71 -2.61
CA ALA A 73 0.57 2.24 -3.51
C ALA A 73 1.03 1.18 -4.52
N SER A 74 1.68 1.60 -5.60
CA SER A 74 2.36 0.66 -6.49
C SER A 74 3.73 0.32 -5.91
N TYR A 75 3.87 -0.91 -5.44
CA TYR A 75 5.06 -1.37 -4.71
C TYR A 75 6.21 -1.84 -5.62
N ILE A 76 5.95 -2.01 -6.93
CA ILE A 76 6.89 -2.62 -7.88
C ILE A 76 7.07 -1.72 -9.10
N ALA A 77 6.00 -1.54 -9.87
CA ALA A 77 6.05 -0.91 -11.18
C ALA A 77 6.38 0.59 -11.10
N VAL A 78 5.74 1.34 -10.20
CA VAL A 78 6.00 2.78 -10.06
C VAL A 78 7.43 3.06 -9.59
N PRO A 79 8.00 2.37 -8.58
CA PRO A 79 9.41 2.52 -8.23
C PRO A 79 10.37 2.33 -9.39
N ALA A 80 10.12 1.31 -10.24
CA ALA A 80 10.93 1.04 -11.41
C ALA A 80 10.75 2.11 -12.49
N ALA A 81 9.50 2.51 -12.78
CA ALA A 81 9.19 3.54 -13.75
C ALA A 81 9.79 4.90 -13.36
N MET A 82 9.63 5.33 -12.10
CA MET A 82 10.16 6.60 -11.60
C MET A 82 11.68 6.70 -11.73
N ARG A 83 12.42 5.59 -11.54
CA ARG A 83 13.88 5.57 -11.75
C ARG A 83 14.27 5.87 -13.20
N LEU A 84 13.42 5.50 -14.15
CA LEU A 84 13.67 5.66 -15.58
C LEU A 84 13.14 7.00 -16.11
N THR A 85 11.99 7.46 -15.60
CA THR A 85 11.27 8.62 -16.14
C THR A 85 11.53 9.91 -15.38
N VAL A 86 11.90 9.83 -14.10
CA VAL A 86 12.18 11.01 -13.25
C VAL A 86 13.45 10.75 -12.43
N PRO A 87 14.63 10.75 -13.09
CA PRO A 87 15.90 10.38 -12.45
C PRO A 87 16.32 11.34 -11.32
N GLU A 88 15.82 12.57 -11.30
CA GLU A 88 16.07 13.55 -10.24
C GLU A 88 15.31 13.21 -8.94
N ALA A 89 14.28 12.37 -9.02
CA ALA A 89 13.50 11.97 -7.85
C ALA A 89 14.34 11.05 -6.94
N ASN A 90 14.43 11.38 -5.66
CA ASN A 90 15.20 10.61 -4.70
C ASN A 90 14.57 9.21 -4.46
N PRO A 91 15.23 8.11 -4.86
CA PRO A 91 14.71 6.75 -4.70
C PRO A 91 14.51 6.33 -3.25
N SER A 92 15.28 6.89 -2.32
CA SER A 92 15.08 6.59 -0.92
C SER A 92 13.74 7.10 -0.41
N LEU A 93 13.15 8.15 -0.99
CA LEU A 93 11.86 8.69 -0.52
C LEU A 93 10.69 7.81 -0.97
N TYR A 94 10.50 7.60 -2.27
CA TYR A 94 9.31 6.92 -2.79
C TYR A 94 9.37 5.40 -2.60
N VAL A 95 10.56 4.78 -2.62
CA VAL A 95 10.68 3.32 -2.39
C VAL A 95 10.47 3.01 -0.91
N SER A 96 11.09 3.77 0.00
CA SER A 96 10.99 3.48 1.43
C SER A 96 9.60 3.77 1.97
N THR A 97 8.96 4.87 1.57
CA THR A 97 7.60 5.20 2.02
C THR A 97 6.59 4.16 1.52
N ALA A 98 6.66 3.75 0.24
CA ALA A 98 5.77 2.74 -0.30
C ALA A 98 5.97 1.36 0.38
N LEU A 99 7.20 0.87 0.52
CA LEU A 99 7.48 -0.49 0.99
C LEU A 99 7.59 -0.63 2.50
N ALA A 100 8.19 0.34 3.19
CA ALA A 100 8.45 0.24 4.63
C ALA A 100 7.33 0.88 5.47
N VAL A 101 6.46 1.70 4.88
CA VAL A 101 5.37 2.38 5.60
C VAL A 101 4.01 1.99 5.04
N THR A 102 3.68 2.40 3.82
CA THR A 102 2.33 2.25 3.25
C THR A 102 1.93 0.78 3.12
N PHE A 103 2.80 -0.08 2.60
CA PHE A 103 2.53 -1.51 2.47
C PHE A 103 2.21 -2.19 3.82
N PRO A 104 3.10 -2.18 4.83
CA PRO A 104 2.80 -2.82 6.11
C PRO A 104 1.63 -2.17 6.83
N PHE A 105 1.47 -0.84 6.73
CA PHE A 105 0.31 -0.15 7.28
C PHE A 105 -1.00 -0.66 6.68
N ASN A 106 -1.11 -0.76 5.35
CA ASN A 106 -2.32 -1.24 4.70
C ASN A 106 -2.66 -2.67 5.09
N ILE A 107 -1.67 -3.56 5.19
CA ILE A 107 -1.92 -4.95 5.55
C ILE A 107 -2.34 -5.10 7.01
N ILE A 108 -1.62 -4.44 7.93
CA ILE A 108 -1.80 -4.65 9.38
C ILE A 108 -2.98 -3.83 9.92
N VAL A 109 -3.16 -2.60 9.44
CA VAL A 109 -4.15 -1.64 9.98
C VAL A 109 -5.21 -1.28 8.95
N GLY A 110 -4.82 -1.01 7.71
CA GLY A 110 -5.73 -0.55 6.65
C GLY A 110 -6.87 -1.55 6.39
N ILE A 111 -6.56 -2.80 6.05
CA ILE A 111 -7.57 -3.83 5.75
C ILE A 111 -8.58 -3.99 6.90
N PRO A 112 -8.17 -4.20 8.17
CA PRO A 112 -9.11 -4.24 9.29
C PRO A 112 -9.96 -2.97 9.42
N LEU A 113 -9.36 -1.79 9.25
CA LEU A 113 -10.05 -0.51 9.34
C LEU A 113 -11.12 -0.34 8.25
N TYR A 114 -10.80 -0.72 7.01
CA TYR A 114 -11.75 -0.62 5.89
C TYR A 114 -12.91 -1.59 6.07
N LEU A 115 -12.62 -2.82 6.51
CA LEU A 115 -13.64 -3.81 6.85
C LEU A 115 -14.56 -3.32 7.98
N TYR A 116 -13.99 -2.68 9.01
CA TYR A 116 -14.78 -2.06 10.07
C TYR A 116 -15.73 -0.98 9.52
N GLY A 117 -15.25 -0.11 8.64
CA GLY A 117 -16.08 0.88 7.95
C GLY A 117 -17.21 0.23 7.14
N ILE A 118 -16.90 -0.80 6.35
CA ILE A 118 -17.92 -1.54 5.58
C ILE A 118 -18.99 -2.12 6.51
N ASN A 119 -18.61 -2.80 7.59
CA ASN A 119 -19.56 -3.40 8.52
C ASN A 119 -20.52 -2.38 9.16
N LEU A 120 -20.10 -1.11 9.27
CA LEU A 120 -20.93 -0.02 9.77
C LEU A 120 -21.91 0.51 8.70
N PHE A 121 -21.46 0.63 7.45
CA PHE A 121 -22.21 1.31 6.38
C PHE A 121 -22.92 0.38 5.40
N TRP A 122 -22.63 -0.93 5.38
CA TRP A 122 -23.25 -1.93 4.50
C TRP A 122 -24.36 -2.75 5.16
N ARG A 123 -24.94 -2.19 6.22
CA ARG A 123 -26.23 -2.64 6.74
C ARG A 123 -27.38 -2.15 5.86
#